data_AF-A0A3P6GWR4-F1
#
_entry.id   AF-A0A3P6GWR4-F1
#
_cell.length_a   1.000
_cell.length_b   1.000
_cell.length_c   1.000
_cell.angle_alpha   90.00
_cell.angle_beta   90.00
_cell.angle_gamma   90.00
#
_symmetry.space_group_name_H-M   'P 1'
#
loop_
_entity.id
_entity.type
_entity.pdbx_description
1 polymer ?
#
loop_
_entity_poly.entity_id
_entity_poly.type
_entity_poly.pdbx_seq_one_letter_code
_entity_poly.pdbx_strand_id
1 'polypeptide(L)'
;MNTVEERYLGTVEMAEAPYMTAKTSVWWDIENCQIPRGFDAHGIAHNICSALMKMNYFSPVSIYAYGDVNGIPPTIQHALSSTGIVLNHVPAGVQDASDKKILVDMLFWAVDNPPPATFMLISGDRDFSNDLHQLRMRRYNILLARPQKGSPLLVHAARTLWLWTSLSAGESPLTQSGSSQLVANETTHPYSRRLVPSPVRQPNPNVDPPRPGPFPVRRPNPDPSGSSGNRIPNQAPNNSPNAARQCTCSRWPRCGNVFFDLPPENLFLTLFFCMLFLILIKLSGIRLTDWVVA
;
A
#
# COMPACT_ATOMS: atom_id res chain seq x y z
N MET A 1 -14.02 50.05 -18.50
CA MET A 1 -13.70 48.79 -19.21
C MET A 1 -12.29 48.40 -18.80
N ASN A 2 -12.18 47.29 -18.07
CA ASN A 2 -11.01 46.39 -17.99
C ASN A 2 -11.33 45.35 -16.89
N THR A 3 -12.05 44.30 -17.29
CA THR A 3 -12.35 43.13 -16.47
C THR A 3 -12.12 41.89 -17.32
N VAL A 4 -10.86 41.63 -17.69
CA VAL A 4 -10.45 40.37 -18.32
C VAL A 4 -9.00 40.03 -17.93
N GLU A 5 -8.68 39.91 -16.64
CA GLU A 5 -7.35 39.36 -16.26
C GLU A 5 -7.29 38.64 -14.91
N GLU A 6 -8.43 38.21 -14.34
CA GLU A 6 -8.46 37.53 -13.03
C GLU A 6 -8.96 36.07 -13.08
N ARG A 7 -9.03 35.44 -14.27
CA ARG A 7 -9.47 34.04 -14.43
C ARG A 7 -8.41 33.11 -15.01
N TYR A 8 -7.22 33.12 -14.41
CA TYR A 8 -6.25 32.04 -14.56
C TYR A 8 -5.73 31.55 -13.20
N LEU A 9 -6.57 31.59 -12.15
CA LEU A 9 -6.35 30.74 -10.98
C LEU A 9 -6.76 29.32 -11.39
N GLY A 10 -5.81 28.40 -11.44
CA GLY A 10 -6.00 27.02 -11.91
C GLY A 10 -7.26 26.39 -11.33
N THR A 11 -8.17 25.96 -12.19
CA THR A 11 -9.45 25.40 -11.77
C THR A 11 -9.25 24.03 -11.16
N VAL A 12 -9.90 23.81 -10.02
CA VAL A 12 -10.01 22.50 -9.38
C VAL A 12 -11.10 21.72 -10.13
N GLU A 13 -10.78 20.52 -10.62
CA GLU A 13 -11.69 19.70 -11.41
C GLU A 13 -12.74 18.99 -10.54
N MET A 14 -14.00 19.41 -10.67
CA MET A 14 -15.16 18.80 -10.00
C MET A 14 -15.53 17.43 -10.61
N ALA A 15 -16.28 16.62 -9.86
CA ALA A 15 -16.83 15.36 -10.35
C ALA A 15 -17.73 15.59 -11.58
N GLU A 16 -17.54 14.79 -12.63
CA GLU A 16 -18.46 14.76 -13.76
C GLU A 16 -19.78 14.10 -13.36
N ALA A 17 -20.88 14.48 -14.04
CA ALA A 17 -22.23 13.99 -13.80
C ALA A 17 -22.36 12.48 -13.50
N PRO A 18 -21.76 11.54 -14.27
CA PRO A 18 -21.90 10.11 -13.99
C PRO A 18 -21.25 9.68 -12.67
N TYR A 19 -20.27 10.43 -12.13
CA TYR A 19 -19.56 10.09 -10.91
C TYR A 19 -20.10 10.80 -9.66
N MET A 20 -20.93 11.83 -9.81
CA MET A 20 -21.48 12.59 -8.68
C MET A 20 -22.28 11.71 -7.71
N THR A 21 -23.02 10.73 -8.23
CA THR A 21 -23.83 9.80 -7.44
C THR A 21 -23.31 8.37 -7.46
N ALA A 22 -22.19 8.12 -8.16
CA ALA A 22 -21.55 6.82 -8.22
C ALA A 22 -20.84 6.49 -6.91
N LYS A 23 -20.86 5.22 -6.48
CA LYS A 23 -20.21 4.79 -5.22
C LYS A 23 -18.72 5.14 -5.22
N THR A 24 -18.23 5.53 -4.05
CA THR A 24 -16.81 5.85 -3.84
C THR A 24 -16.21 4.90 -2.81
N SER A 25 -15.12 4.22 -3.20
CA SER A 25 -14.30 3.43 -2.27
C SER A 25 -12.96 4.11 -2.03
N VAL A 26 -12.58 4.23 -0.75
CA VAL A 26 -11.31 4.82 -0.31
C VAL A 26 -10.43 3.72 0.25
N TRP A 27 -9.23 3.59 -0.31
CA TRP A 27 -8.23 2.59 0.01
C TRP A 27 -7.02 3.29 0.59
N TRP A 28 -6.86 3.20 1.91
CA TRP A 28 -5.86 3.94 2.65
C TRP A 28 -4.74 3.03 3.15
N ASP A 29 -3.55 3.28 2.63
CA ASP A 29 -2.30 2.74 3.16
C ASP A 29 -1.85 3.61 4.34
N ILE A 30 -2.12 3.13 5.55
CA ILE A 30 -1.84 3.90 6.78
C ILE A 30 -0.34 3.92 7.12
N GLU A 31 0.44 3.00 6.56
CA GLU A 31 1.88 2.91 6.77
C GLU A 31 2.60 4.02 6.00
N ASN A 32 2.19 4.24 4.74
CA ASN A 32 2.72 5.29 3.88
C ASN A 32 2.13 6.68 4.20
N CYS A 33 0.82 6.73 4.51
CA CYS A 33 0.08 7.95 4.80
C CYS A 33 -0.41 7.99 6.25
N GLN A 34 0.51 8.09 7.20
CA GLN A 34 0.16 8.20 8.62
C GLN A 34 -0.59 9.50 8.92
N ILE A 35 -1.43 9.50 9.95
CA ILE A 35 -2.13 10.70 10.43
C ILE A 35 -1.09 11.76 10.82
N PRO A 36 -1.15 12.99 10.27
CA PRO A 36 -0.21 14.04 10.62
C PRO A 36 -0.23 14.36 12.12
N ARG A 37 0.94 14.70 12.69
CA ARG A 37 1.02 15.02 14.11
C ARG A 37 0.14 16.22 14.45
N GLY A 38 -0.65 16.09 15.52
CA GLY A 38 -1.56 17.13 15.99
C GLY A 38 -2.94 17.11 15.32
N PHE A 39 -3.20 16.18 14.40
CA PHE A 39 -4.54 15.98 13.84
C PHE A 39 -5.35 15.00 14.68
N ASP A 40 -6.65 15.26 14.80
CA ASP A 40 -7.58 14.37 15.47
C ASP A 40 -7.98 13.22 14.54
N ALA A 41 -7.71 11.99 14.99
CA ALA A 41 -8.07 10.78 14.26
C ALA A 41 -9.59 10.63 14.05
N HIS A 42 -10.42 11.17 14.95
CA HIS A 42 -11.89 11.15 14.77
C HIS A 42 -12.34 12.03 13.60
N GLY A 43 -11.57 13.07 13.27
CA GLY A 43 -11.88 13.99 12.18
C GLY A 43 -11.61 13.39 10.79
N ILE A 44 -10.77 12.37 10.67
CA ILE A 44 -10.25 11.92 9.37
C ILE A 44 -11.36 11.44 8.42
N ALA A 45 -12.25 10.56 8.89
CA ALA A 45 -13.36 10.08 8.07
C ALA A 45 -14.25 11.24 7.59
N HIS A 46 -14.60 12.15 8.52
CA HIS A 46 -15.39 13.33 8.21
C HIS A 46 -14.70 14.24 7.19
N ASN A 47 -13.40 14.48 7.37
CA ASN A 47 -12.60 15.35 6.51
C ASN A 47 -12.48 14.79 5.09
N ILE A 48 -12.26 13.48 4.94
CA ILE A 48 -12.25 12.82 3.63
C ILE A 48 -13.63 12.97 2.96
N CYS A 49 -14.71 12.64 3.66
CA CYS A 49 -16.07 12.76 3.13
C CYS A 49 -16.43 14.21 2.76
N SER A 50 -16.04 15.17 3.60
CA SER A 50 -16.25 16.61 3.38
C SER A 50 -15.49 17.11 2.15
N ALA A 51 -14.22 16.73 2.00
CA ALA A 51 -13.43 17.06 0.82
C ALA A 51 -14.04 16.48 -0.47
N LEU A 52 -14.51 15.24 -0.42
CA LEU A 52 -15.21 14.60 -1.55
C LEU A 52 -16.53 15.31 -1.90
N MET A 53 -17.32 15.68 -0.89
CA MET A 53 -18.56 16.43 -1.10
C MET A 53 -18.31 17.81 -1.72
N LYS A 54 -17.25 18.51 -1.32
CA LYS A 54 -16.82 19.79 -1.94
C LYS A 54 -16.46 19.63 -3.42
N MET A 55 -16.13 18.41 -3.85
CA MET A 55 -15.81 18.05 -5.22
C MET A 55 -17.00 17.45 -5.99
N ASN A 56 -18.23 17.58 -5.46
CA ASN A 56 -19.48 17.04 -6.01
C ASN A 56 -19.62 15.50 -5.98
N TYR A 57 -18.84 14.80 -5.15
CA TYR A 57 -19.09 13.38 -4.88
C TYR A 57 -20.08 13.26 -3.72
N PHE A 58 -21.34 12.93 -4.03
CA PHE A 58 -22.47 12.92 -3.08
C PHE A 58 -22.89 11.52 -2.64
N SER A 59 -22.28 10.48 -3.19
CA SER A 59 -22.60 9.10 -2.81
C SER A 59 -22.00 8.72 -1.45
N PRO A 60 -22.53 7.67 -0.79
CA PRO A 60 -21.89 7.10 0.39
C PRO A 60 -20.46 6.65 0.08
N VAL A 61 -19.55 7.01 0.97
CA VAL A 61 -18.12 6.69 0.88
C VAL A 61 -17.81 5.52 1.82
N SER A 62 -17.14 4.49 1.32
CA SER A 62 -16.60 3.40 2.14
C SER A 62 -15.10 3.57 2.29
N ILE A 63 -14.60 3.60 3.52
CA ILE A 63 -13.19 3.85 3.82
C ILE A 63 -12.56 2.61 4.45
N TYR A 64 -11.52 2.10 3.81
CA TYR A 64 -10.76 0.93 4.23
C TYR A 64 -9.31 1.35 4.47
N ALA A 65 -8.79 1.08 5.66
CA ALA A 65 -7.41 1.37 6.01
C ALA A 65 -6.64 0.06 6.23
N TYR A 66 -5.40 0.02 5.75
CA TYR A 66 -4.56 -1.17 5.71
C TYR A 66 -3.19 -0.88 6.29
N GLY A 67 -2.72 -1.79 7.13
CA GLY A 67 -1.37 -1.78 7.70
C GLY A 67 -1.28 -2.56 9.00
N ASP A 68 -0.12 -2.51 9.63
CA ASP A 68 0.07 -3.12 10.94
C ASP A 68 -0.66 -2.34 12.04
N VAL A 69 -1.90 -2.75 12.31
CA VAL A 69 -2.71 -2.26 13.43
C VAL A 69 -1.97 -2.31 14.77
N ASN A 70 -1.06 -3.26 15.01
CA ASN A 70 -0.28 -3.32 16.26
C ASN A 70 0.71 -2.15 16.39
N GLY A 71 1.13 -1.56 15.27
CA GLY A 71 1.99 -0.37 15.23
C GLY A 71 1.23 0.94 15.48
N ILE A 72 -0.10 0.92 15.51
CA ILE A 72 -0.94 2.10 15.69
C ILE A 72 -1.38 2.20 17.17
N PRO A 73 -1.33 3.38 17.80
CA PRO A 73 -1.85 3.58 19.15
C PRO A 73 -3.33 3.14 19.27
N PRO A 74 -3.74 2.39 20.32
CA PRO A 74 -5.12 1.93 20.47
C PRO A 74 -6.17 3.05 20.48
N THR A 75 -5.80 4.23 20.98
CA THR A 75 -6.64 5.43 20.93
C THR A 75 -6.96 5.86 19.51
N ILE A 76 -5.98 5.82 18.61
CA ILE A 76 -6.15 6.11 17.19
C ILE A 76 -6.94 5.00 16.51
N GLN A 77 -6.65 3.72 16.80
CA GLN A 77 -7.42 2.60 16.23
C GLN A 77 -8.90 2.71 16.57
N HIS A 78 -9.21 3.00 17.83
CA HIS A 78 -10.59 3.19 18.29
C HIS A 78 -11.24 4.40 17.60
N ALA A 79 -10.53 5.54 17.53
CA ALA A 79 -11.03 6.73 16.85
C ALA A 79 -11.40 6.44 15.39
N LEU A 80 -10.52 5.78 14.64
CA LEU A 80 -10.76 5.41 13.25
C LEU A 80 -11.96 4.43 13.12
N SER A 81 -11.97 3.36 13.93
CA SER A 81 -13.05 2.36 13.87
C SER A 81 -14.42 2.95 14.25
N SER A 82 -14.46 3.82 15.26
CA SER A 82 -15.69 4.48 15.73
C SER A 82 -16.31 5.43 14.72
N THR A 83 -15.53 5.90 13.74
CA THR A 83 -15.99 6.78 12.65
C THR A 83 -16.39 6.02 11.39
N GLY A 84 -16.38 4.68 11.44
CA GLY A 84 -16.78 3.82 10.33
C GLY A 84 -15.65 3.48 9.36
N ILE A 85 -14.40 3.81 9.68
CA ILE A 85 -13.24 3.35 8.91
C ILE A 85 -13.00 1.89 9.26
N VAL A 86 -12.94 1.03 8.23
CA VAL A 86 -12.64 -0.39 8.39
C VAL A 86 -11.13 -0.57 8.46
N LEU A 87 -10.63 -0.95 9.64
CA LEU A 87 -9.21 -1.28 9.86
C LEU A 87 -8.94 -2.75 9.47
N ASN A 88 -8.14 -2.95 8.43
CA ASN A 88 -7.67 -4.25 7.99
C ASN A 88 -6.24 -4.46 8.48
N HIS A 89 -6.09 -5.33 9.48
CA HIS A 89 -4.78 -5.67 10.02
C HIS A 89 -3.96 -6.50 9.02
N VAL A 90 -2.77 -5.99 8.69
CA VAL A 90 -1.76 -6.69 7.91
C VAL A 90 -0.50 -6.79 8.77
N PRO A 91 -0.07 -8.00 9.19
CA PRO A 91 1.07 -8.15 10.07
C PRO A 91 2.36 -7.61 9.46
N ALA A 92 3.14 -6.84 10.24
CA ALA A 92 4.48 -6.44 9.84
C ALA A 92 5.40 -7.69 9.74
N GLY A 93 6.18 -7.77 8.67
CA GLY A 93 7.14 -8.86 8.46
C GLY A 93 7.26 -9.32 7.01
N VAL A 94 6.29 -8.97 6.17
CA VAL A 94 6.34 -9.19 4.73
C VAL A 94 6.29 -7.83 4.03
N GLN A 95 7.34 -7.53 3.26
CA GLN A 95 7.39 -6.30 2.48
C GLN A 95 6.24 -6.28 1.46
N ASP A 96 5.60 -5.12 1.32
CA ASP A 96 4.51 -4.85 0.38
C ASP A 96 3.25 -5.72 0.63
N ALA A 97 3.10 -6.29 1.84
CA ALA A 97 1.91 -7.09 2.19
C ALA A 97 0.65 -6.23 2.21
N SER A 98 0.75 -5.02 2.76
CA SER A 98 -0.31 -4.02 2.78
C SER A 98 -0.74 -3.67 1.35
N ASP A 99 0.23 -3.46 0.45
CA ASP A 99 -0.02 -3.08 -0.94
C ASP A 99 -0.74 -4.18 -1.72
N LYS A 100 -0.26 -5.42 -1.60
CA LYS A 100 -0.88 -6.58 -2.22
C LYS A 100 -2.30 -6.78 -1.71
N LYS A 101 -2.55 -6.58 -0.42
CA LYS A 101 -3.89 -6.69 0.16
C LYS A 101 -4.84 -5.61 -0.36
N ILE A 102 -4.37 -4.36 -0.43
CA ILE A 102 -5.12 -3.24 -1.01
C ILE A 102 -5.49 -3.56 -2.46
N LEU A 103 -4.53 -3.98 -3.28
CA LEU A 103 -4.76 -4.29 -4.70
C LEU A 103 -5.80 -5.38 -4.88
N VAL A 104 -5.67 -6.47 -4.12
CA VAL A 104 -6.62 -7.59 -4.17
C VAL A 104 -8.03 -7.10 -3.81
N ASP A 105 -8.18 -6.39 -2.69
CA ASP A 105 -9.51 -5.95 -2.25
C ASP A 105 -10.13 -4.90 -3.19
N MET A 106 -9.32 -3.98 -3.70
CA MET A 106 -9.73 -3.00 -4.70
C MET A 106 -10.29 -3.68 -5.95
N LEU A 107 -9.60 -4.74 -6.38
CA LEU A 107 -9.94 -5.52 -7.54
C LEU A 107 -11.21 -6.37 -7.31
N PHE A 108 -11.36 -6.97 -6.13
CA PHE A 108 -12.61 -7.61 -5.71
C PHE A 108 -13.78 -6.63 -5.68
N TRP A 109 -13.59 -5.43 -5.13
CA TRP A 109 -14.64 -4.42 -5.07
C TRP A 109 -15.09 -3.97 -6.48
N ALA A 110 -14.17 -3.91 -7.44
CA ALA A 110 -14.47 -3.59 -8.84
C ALA A 110 -15.43 -4.62 -9.48
N VAL A 111 -15.37 -5.89 -9.07
CA VAL A 111 -16.25 -6.96 -9.57
C VAL A 111 -17.72 -6.70 -9.25
N ASP A 112 -17.99 -6.14 -8.08
CA ASP A 112 -19.33 -5.87 -7.57
C ASP A 112 -19.82 -4.46 -7.91
N ASN A 113 -18.90 -3.56 -8.27
CA ASN A 113 -19.19 -2.16 -8.57
C ASN A 113 -18.61 -1.82 -9.97
N PRO A 114 -19.34 -2.16 -11.06
CA PRO A 114 -18.93 -1.78 -12.40
C PRO A 114 -19.00 -0.25 -12.61
N PRO A 115 -18.33 0.29 -13.65
CA PRO A 115 -18.43 1.71 -13.96
C PRO A 115 -19.88 2.14 -14.25
N PRO A 116 -20.28 3.37 -13.85
CA PRO A 116 -19.47 4.41 -13.21
C PRO A 116 -19.26 4.13 -11.71
N ALA A 117 -18.00 4.20 -11.28
CA ALA A 117 -17.61 4.13 -9.87
C ALA A 117 -16.31 4.90 -9.65
N THR A 118 -16.09 5.37 -8.41
CA THR A 118 -14.91 6.14 -8.03
C THR A 118 -14.04 5.34 -7.08
N PHE A 119 -12.75 5.27 -7.39
CA PHE A 119 -11.71 4.77 -6.51
C PHE A 119 -10.89 5.94 -6.00
N MET A 120 -10.58 5.93 -4.71
CA MET A 120 -9.64 6.86 -4.10
C MET A 120 -8.54 6.08 -3.41
N LEU A 121 -7.30 6.21 -3.90
CA LEU A 121 -6.14 5.64 -3.23
C LEU A 121 -5.48 6.71 -2.35
N ILE A 122 -5.15 6.37 -1.12
CA ILE A 122 -4.34 7.19 -0.23
C ILE A 122 -3.03 6.44 0.03
N SER A 123 -2.04 6.66 -0.85
CA SER A 123 -0.70 6.07 -0.76
C SER A 123 0.28 6.88 -1.63
N GLY A 124 1.57 6.78 -1.32
CA GLY A 124 2.69 7.31 -2.10
C GLY A 124 3.46 6.26 -2.91
N ASP A 125 3.07 4.98 -2.84
CA ASP A 125 3.82 3.89 -3.48
C ASP A 125 3.58 3.81 -5.00
N ARG A 126 4.67 3.73 -5.76
CA ARG A 126 4.62 3.62 -7.22
C ARG A 126 4.00 2.31 -7.71
N ASP A 127 3.99 1.27 -6.88
CA ASP A 127 3.62 -0.07 -7.31
C ASP A 127 2.12 -0.15 -7.67
N PHE A 128 1.28 0.74 -7.13
CA PHE A 128 -0.13 0.87 -7.53
C PHE A 128 -0.35 1.52 -8.91
N SER A 129 0.67 2.14 -9.52
CA SER A 129 0.48 2.97 -10.72
C SER A 129 -0.08 2.22 -11.92
N ASN A 130 0.35 0.98 -12.14
CA ASN A 130 -0.13 0.15 -13.23
C ASN A 130 -1.61 -0.22 -13.03
N ASP A 131 -1.97 -0.74 -11.85
CA ASP A 131 -3.34 -1.15 -11.55
C ASP A 131 -4.32 0.02 -11.60
N LEU A 132 -3.94 1.19 -11.07
CA LEU A 132 -4.75 2.40 -11.17
C LEU A 132 -4.94 2.85 -12.62
N HIS A 133 -3.89 2.78 -13.44
CA HIS A 133 -3.99 3.08 -14.86
C HIS A 133 -4.96 2.11 -15.57
N GLN A 134 -4.90 0.82 -15.24
CA GLN A 134 -5.82 -0.18 -15.79
C GLN A 134 -7.27 0.09 -15.39
N LEU A 135 -7.54 0.45 -14.13
CA LEU A 135 -8.88 0.83 -13.69
C LEU A 135 -9.38 2.07 -14.44
N ARG A 136 -8.53 3.08 -14.62
CA ARG A 136 -8.88 4.27 -15.42
C ARG A 136 -9.22 3.92 -16.87
N MET A 137 -8.45 3.04 -17.51
CA MET A 137 -8.72 2.57 -18.88
C MET A 137 -10.08 1.87 -19.00
N ARG A 138 -10.56 1.28 -17.90
CA ARG A 138 -11.88 0.67 -17.78
C ARG A 138 -12.98 1.65 -17.37
N ARG A 139 -12.77 2.96 -17.51
CA ARG A 139 -13.76 4.03 -17.24
C ARG A 139 -14.12 4.21 -15.76
N TYR A 140 -13.27 3.76 -14.85
CA TYR A 140 -13.38 4.18 -13.45
C TYR A 140 -12.80 5.58 -13.26
N ASN A 141 -13.37 6.32 -12.30
CA ASN A 141 -12.81 7.60 -11.87
C ASN A 141 -11.78 7.36 -10.76
N ILE A 142 -10.56 7.87 -10.95
CA ILE A 142 -9.43 7.61 -10.04
C ILE A 142 -9.04 8.90 -9.33
N LEU A 143 -9.14 8.91 -8.01
CA LEU A 143 -8.67 9.95 -7.11
C LEU A 143 -7.43 9.45 -6.37
N LEU A 144 -6.49 10.34 -6.10
CA LEU A 144 -5.27 10.01 -5.38
C LEU A 144 -4.99 11.04 -4.31
N ALA A 145 -4.61 10.58 -3.13
CA ALA A 145 -3.98 11.39 -2.11
C ALA A 145 -2.61 10.80 -1.78
N ARG A 146 -1.56 11.61 -1.93
CA ARG A 146 -0.19 11.17 -1.68
C ARG A 146 0.49 12.03 -0.62
N PRO A 147 1.51 11.51 0.07
CA PRO A 147 2.38 12.34 0.88
C PRO A 147 3.17 13.30 -0.01
N GLN A 148 3.76 14.34 0.60
CA GLN A 148 4.58 15.33 -0.11
C GLN A 148 5.70 14.67 -0.92
N LYS A 149 6.36 13.66 -0.32
CA LYS A 149 7.38 12.82 -0.95
C LYS A 149 6.74 11.50 -1.37
N GLY A 150 6.29 11.40 -2.61
CA GLY A 150 5.65 10.21 -3.18
C GLY A 150 6.08 10.03 -4.63
N SER A 151 5.64 8.97 -5.30
CA SER A 151 6.03 8.72 -6.68
C SER A 151 5.29 9.62 -7.68
N PRO A 152 5.98 10.26 -8.66
CA PRO A 152 5.33 11.01 -9.72
C PRO A 152 4.52 10.10 -10.67
N LEU A 153 4.84 8.81 -10.75
CA LEU A 153 4.15 7.87 -11.64
C LEU A 153 2.66 7.71 -11.29
N LEU A 154 2.31 7.80 -10.01
CA LEU A 154 0.92 7.72 -9.56
C LEU A 154 0.08 8.89 -10.05
N VAL A 155 0.70 10.08 -10.22
CA VAL A 155 0.00 11.31 -10.62
C VAL A 155 -0.60 11.16 -12.01
N HIS A 156 0.06 10.43 -12.91
CA HIS A 156 -0.43 10.23 -14.28
C HIS A 156 -1.66 9.33 -14.36
N ALA A 157 -1.84 8.43 -13.39
CA ALA A 157 -2.99 7.53 -13.36
C ALA A 157 -4.24 8.24 -12.82
N ALA A 158 -4.08 9.17 -11.88
CA ALA A 158 -5.18 9.86 -11.22
C ALA A 158 -5.77 11.00 -12.07
N ARG A 159 -7.05 11.30 -11.83
CA ARG A 159 -7.73 12.48 -12.36
C ARG A 159 -7.57 13.67 -11.43
N THR A 160 -7.82 13.44 -10.13
CA THR A 160 -7.75 14.47 -9.10
C THR A 160 -6.74 14.06 -8.05
N LEU A 161 -5.89 15.02 -7.65
CA LEU A 161 -4.76 14.79 -6.77
C LEU A 161 -4.89 15.63 -5.49
N TRP A 162 -4.75 15.00 -4.33
CA TRP A 162 -4.60 15.67 -3.05
C TRP A 162 -3.19 15.47 -2.49
N LEU A 163 -2.74 16.45 -1.72
CA LEU A 163 -1.77 16.18 -0.66
C LEU A 163 -2.52 15.53 0.51
N TRP A 164 -1.96 14.46 1.06
CA TRP A 164 -2.55 13.77 2.20
C TRP A 164 -2.82 14.72 3.38
N THR A 165 -1.91 15.66 3.65
CA THR A 165 -2.08 16.67 4.70
C THR A 165 -3.32 17.53 4.47
N SER A 166 -3.54 18.00 3.24
CA SER A 166 -4.73 18.79 2.88
C SER A 166 -6.00 17.96 2.94
N LEU A 167 -6.00 16.74 2.41
CA LEU A 167 -7.16 15.85 2.49
C LEU A 167 -7.54 15.54 3.94
N SER A 168 -6.54 15.23 4.77
CA SER A 168 -6.75 14.93 6.19
C SER A 168 -7.30 16.12 6.98
N ALA A 169 -7.17 17.35 6.45
CA ALA A 169 -7.75 18.59 6.98
C ALA A 169 -9.13 18.93 6.36
N GLY A 170 -9.59 18.15 5.37
CA GLY A 170 -10.82 18.42 4.64
C GLY A 170 -10.69 19.54 3.61
N GLU A 171 -9.47 19.82 3.15
CA GLU A 171 -9.16 20.85 2.16
C GLU A 171 -9.35 20.37 0.71
N SER A 172 -9.30 21.32 -0.22
CA SER A 172 -9.43 21.09 -1.65
C SER A 172 -8.23 20.36 -2.25
N PRO A 173 -8.42 19.65 -3.39
CA PRO A 173 -7.32 19.04 -4.12
C PRO A 173 -6.39 20.08 -4.73
N LEU A 174 -5.25 19.59 -5.20
CA LEU A 174 -4.33 20.34 -6.03
C LEU A 174 -5.00 20.74 -7.34
N THR A 175 -4.69 21.96 -7.79
CA THR A 175 -5.05 22.42 -9.12
C THR A 175 -4.28 21.64 -10.18
N GLN A 176 -4.75 21.66 -11.43
CA GLN A 176 -4.02 21.05 -12.56
C GLN A 176 -2.58 21.59 -12.67
N SER A 177 -2.39 22.88 -12.43
CA SER A 177 -1.07 23.54 -12.43
C SER A 177 -0.21 23.02 -11.27
N GLY A 178 -0.76 22.92 -10.05
CA GLY A 178 -0.05 22.37 -8.90
C GLY A 178 0.38 20.92 -9.10
N SER A 179 -0.50 20.10 -9.70
CA SER A 179 -0.19 18.70 -10.04
C SER A 179 0.94 18.60 -11.07
N SER A 180 0.91 19.45 -12.10
CA SER A 180 1.95 19.50 -13.15
C SER A 180 3.30 19.97 -12.60
N GLN A 181 3.30 20.95 -11.69
CA GLN A 181 4.51 21.44 -11.02
C GLN A 181 5.13 20.38 -10.10
N LEU A 182 4.33 19.57 -9.39
CA LEU A 182 4.86 18.47 -8.59
C LEU A 182 5.61 17.44 -9.46
N VAL A 183 5.04 17.09 -10.61
CA VAL A 183 5.71 16.20 -11.57
C VAL A 183 6.99 16.86 -12.09
N ALA A 184 6.94 18.13 -12.49
CA ALA A 184 8.08 18.87 -13.05
C ALA A 184 9.24 19.01 -12.05
N ASN A 185 8.94 19.33 -10.80
CA ASN A 185 9.93 19.50 -9.74
C ASN A 185 10.63 18.18 -9.40
N GLU A 186 9.92 17.06 -9.44
CA GLU A 186 10.52 15.73 -9.25
C GLU A 186 11.38 15.32 -10.47
N THR A 187 10.99 15.68 -11.70
CA THR A 187 11.82 15.52 -12.92
C THR A 187 12.96 16.52 -13.08
N THR A 188 13.06 17.55 -12.23
CA THR A 188 14.24 18.44 -12.17
C THR A 188 15.30 17.93 -11.18
N HIS A 189 14.96 16.91 -10.38
CA HIS A 189 15.89 16.16 -9.53
C HIS A 189 16.19 14.70 -9.97
N PRO A 190 16.36 14.36 -11.26
CA PRO A 190 17.00 13.12 -11.66
C PRO A 190 18.50 13.38 -11.76
N TYR A 191 19.30 12.52 -11.15
CA TYR A 191 20.77 12.52 -11.20
C TYR A 191 21.47 13.36 -10.12
N SER A 192 21.39 12.89 -8.86
CA SER A 192 22.64 12.80 -8.09
C SER A 192 23.56 11.87 -8.88
N ARG A 193 24.46 12.50 -9.64
CA ARG A 193 25.60 11.91 -10.32
C ARG A 193 26.13 10.78 -9.44
N ARG A 194 25.93 9.51 -9.84
CA ARG A 194 26.89 8.48 -9.44
C ARG A 194 28.22 9.05 -9.89
N LEU A 195 29.04 9.45 -8.93
CA LEU A 195 30.43 9.74 -9.17
C LEU A 195 31.01 8.43 -9.72
N VAL A 196 31.06 8.33 -11.04
CA VAL A 196 32.07 7.52 -11.70
C VAL A 196 33.38 8.04 -11.12
N PRO A 197 34.18 7.21 -10.40
CA PRO A 197 35.49 7.65 -9.99
C PRO A 197 36.24 8.06 -11.25
N SER A 198 36.74 9.29 -11.27
CA SER A 198 37.58 9.82 -12.35
C SER A 198 38.67 8.80 -12.72
N PRO A 199 39.10 8.74 -13.99
CA PRO A 199 40.19 7.87 -14.38
C PRO A 199 41.42 8.22 -13.53
N VAL A 200 41.92 7.21 -12.83
CA VAL A 200 43.15 7.28 -12.04
C VAL A 200 44.26 7.79 -12.96
N ARG A 201 44.83 8.94 -12.62
CA ARG A 201 46.08 9.44 -13.22
C ARG A 201 47.14 8.36 -12.99
N GLN A 202 47.66 7.78 -14.08
CA GLN A 202 48.79 6.86 -14.00
C GLN A 202 49.99 7.56 -13.33
N PRO A 203 50.70 6.92 -12.39
CA PRO A 203 51.94 7.45 -11.87
C PRO A 203 53.04 7.38 -12.93
N ASN A 204 53.85 8.44 -13.00
CA ASN A 204 55.05 8.53 -13.83
C ASN A 204 56.05 7.41 -13.44
N PRO A 205 56.65 6.65 -14.39
CA PRO A 205 57.43 5.44 -14.07
C PRO A 205 58.85 5.67 -13.52
N ASN A 206 59.20 6.86 -13.04
CA ASN A 206 60.58 7.21 -12.66
C ASN A 206 60.73 7.76 -11.23
N VAL A 207 60.22 7.04 -10.22
CA VAL A 207 60.64 7.28 -8.83
C VAL A 207 60.75 5.94 -8.11
N ASP A 208 61.95 5.62 -7.65
CA ASP A 208 62.23 4.42 -6.87
C ASP A 208 61.40 4.39 -5.56
N PRO A 209 60.86 3.22 -5.16
CA PRO A 209 60.09 3.12 -3.92
C PRO A 209 61.00 3.14 -2.67
N PRO A 210 60.63 3.84 -1.58
CA PRO A 210 61.32 3.73 -0.31
C PRO A 210 61.07 2.39 0.38
N ARG A 211 62.11 1.88 1.04
CA ARG A 211 62.18 0.59 1.75
C ARG A 211 61.12 0.48 2.88
N PRO A 212 60.45 -0.68 3.08
CA PRO A 212 59.48 -0.84 4.16
C PRO A 212 60.15 -0.85 5.54
N GLY A 213 59.61 -0.02 6.46
CA GLY A 213 59.90 -0.09 7.89
C GLY A 213 59.17 -1.26 8.58
N PRO A 214 59.59 -1.67 9.79
CA PRO A 214 59.17 -2.93 10.40
C PRO A 214 57.71 -2.91 10.89
N PHE A 215 57.04 -4.05 10.70
CA PHE A 215 55.65 -4.29 11.12
C PHE A 215 55.46 -4.21 12.65
N PRO A 216 54.32 -3.68 13.14
CA PRO A 216 53.99 -3.72 14.55
C PRO A 216 53.60 -5.15 15.00
N VAL A 217 54.11 -5.52 16.17
CA VAL A 217 53.95 -6.81 16.85
C VAL A 217 52.49 -7.06 17.23
N ARG A 218 51.95 -8.23 16.85
CA ARG A 218 50.64 -8.72 17.33
C ARG A 218 50.72 -9.03 18.84
N ARG A 219 49.80 -8.47 19.63
CA ARG A 219 49.59 -8.90 21.02
C ARG A 219 48.78 -10.20 21.05
N PRO A 220 49.09 -11.17 21.93
CA PRO A 220 48.26 -12.36 22.11
C PRO A 220 47.01 -12.04 22.94
N ASN A 221 45.87 -12.67 22.60
CA ASN A 221 44.72 -12.77 23.50
C ASN A 221 45.05 -13.75 24.65
N PRO A 222 44.58 -13.49 25.88
CA PRO A 222 44.73 -14.44 26.99
C PRO A 222 43.67 -15.55 26.93
N ASP A 223 44.10 -16.78 27.19
CA ASP A 223 43.27 -17.97 27.35
C ASP A 223 42.27 -17.87 28.51
N PRO A 224 41.13 -18.58 28.45
CA PRO A 224 40.24 -18.77 29.59
C PRO A 224 40.70 -19.99 30.42
N SER A 225 40.90 -19.81 31.72
CA SER A 225 41.11 -20.92 32.67
C SER A 225 40.21 -20.77 33.91
N GLY A 226 39.66 -21.91 34.34
CA GLY A 226 39.06 -22.13 35.67
C GLY A 226 37.53 -21.98 35.71
N SER A 227 36.74 -23.06 35.58
CA SER A 227 36.45 -24.12 36.58
C SER A 227 35.49 -23.69 37.70
N SER A 228 34.26 -24.21 37.64
CA SER A 228 33.45 -24.83 38.72
C SER A 228 31.98 -24.78 38.27
N GLY A 229 31.23 -25.87 38.04
CA GLY A 229 31.18 -27.12 38.78
C GLY A 229 29.99 -27.08 39.74
N ASN A 230 28.80 -27.54 39.30
CA ASN A 230 27.78 -28.26 40.08
C ASN A 230 26.52 -28.48 39.20
N ARG A 231 26.30 -29.68 38.65
CA ARG A 231 25.73 -30.91 39.24
C ARG A 231 24.20 -30.95 39.12
N ILE A 232 23.74 -31.57 38.02
CA ILE A 232 22.43 -32.23 37.87
C ILE A 232 22.50 -33.58 38.61
N PRO A 233 21.37 -34.09 39.14
CA PRO A 233 20.99 -35.43 38.75
C PRO A 233 19.52 -35.56 38.28
N ASN A 234 19.37 -36.47 37.33
CA ASN A 234 18.18 -36.89 36.59
C ASN A 234 17.04 -37.40 37.47
N GLN A 235 15.79 -37.31 36.98
CA GLN A 235 14.91 -38.47 36.72
C GLN A 235 13.51 -38.04 36.19
N ALA A 236 13.14 -38.58 35.02
CA ALA A 236 11.75 -38.80 34.58
C ALA A 236 11.29 -40.20 35.11
N PRO A 237 10.07 -40.73 34.84
CA PRO A 237 8.92 -40.23 34.07
C PRO A 237 7.56 -40.41 34.80
N ASN A 238 6.43 -40.00 34.19
CA ASN A 238 5.22 -40.83 34.00
C ASN A 238 3.91 -40.03 33.76
N ASN A 239 3.24 -40.41 32.67
CA ASN A 239 1.81 -40.75 32.53
C ASN A 239 0.69 -39.68 32.68
N SER A 240 0.05 -39.37 31.54
CA SER A 240 -1.38 -39.05 31.35
C SER A 240 -2.31 -40.21 31.84
N PRO A 241 -3.67 -40.16 31.80
CA PRO A 241 -4.60 -39.19 31.19
C PRO A 241 -5.88 -38.86 32.02
N ASN A 242 -6.70 -37.90 31.55
CA ASN A 242 -8.19 -37.85 31.65
C ASN A 242 -8.68 -36.50 31.08
N ALA A 243 -9.32 -36.42 29.90
CA ALA A 243 -10.70 -36.80 29.58
C ALA A 243 -11.78 -35.88 30.18
N ALA A 244 -12.22 -34.86 29.41
CA ALA A 244 -13.58 -34.32 29.43
C ALA A 244 -13.81 -33.47 28.16
N ARG A 245 -14.43 -34.04 27.13
CA ARG A 245 -15.85 -33.91 26.73
C ARG A 245 -16.02 -33.02 25.49
N GLN A 246 -16.13 -33.73 24.36
CA GLN A 246 -16.68 -33.27 23.10
C GLN A 246 -18.14 -32.84 23.27
N CYS A 247 -18.50 -31.69 22.71
CA CYS A 247 -19.88 -31.37 22.35
C CYS A 247 -20.02 -31.57 20.84
N THR A 248 -20.76 -32.62 20.47
CA THR A 248 -21.22 -32.88 19.11
C THR A 248 -22.45 -32.03 18.82
N CYS A 249 -22.45 -31.26 17.73
CA CYS A 249 -23.68 -30.96 17.02
C CYS A 249 -23.50 -31.35 15.56
N SER A 250 -24.20 -32.41 15.21
CA SER A 250 -24.23 -33.02 13.88
C SER A 250 -25.14 -32.25 12.92
N ARG A 251 -24.73 -32.29 11.63
CA ARG A 251 -25.56 -32.51 10.43
C ARG A 251 -25.80 -31.30 9.50
N TRP A 252 -24.88 -31.13 8.54
CA TRP A 252 -25.16 -30.68 7.17
C TRP A 252 -24.42 -31.59 6.17
N PRO A 253 -24.95 -31.84 4.95
CA PRO A 253 -24.60 -32.99 4.13
C PRO A 253 -23.29 -32.84 3.37
N ARG A 254 -22.61 -33.98 3.15
CA ARG A 254 -21.43 -34.13 2.29
C ARG A 254 -21.79 -33.84 0.83
N CYS A 255 -21.28 -32.75 0.28
CA CYS A 255 -20.99 -32.65 -1.14
C CYS A 255 -19.47 -32.78 -1.30
N GLY A 256 -19.04 -33.75 -2.11
CA GLY A 256 -17.64 -34.11 -2.28
C GLY A 256 -16.83 -32.94 -2.85
N ASN A 257 -15.81 -32.52 -2.10
CA ASN A 257 -14.71 -31.76 -2.65
C ASN A 257 -13.70 -32.77 -3.21
N VAL A 258 -13.54 -32.79 -4.52
CA VAL A 258 -12.25 -33.14 -5.12
C VAL A 258 -11.34 -31.95 -4.83
N PHE A 259 -10.81 -31.91 -3.60
CA PHE A 259 -9.79 -30.96 -3.21
C PHE A 259 -8.47 -31.48 -3.80
N PHE A 260 -7.99 -30.83 -4.86
CA PHE A 260 -6.61 -31.00 -5.26
C PHE A 260 -5.74 -30.49 -4.12
N ASP A 261 -5.03 -31.40 -3.46
CA ASP A 261 -3.90 -31.09 -2.58
C ASP A 261 -2.83 -30.37 -3.41
N LEU A 262 -2.89 -29.05 -3.42
CA LEU A 262 -1.81 -28.18 -3.87
C LEU A 262 -1.15 -27.53 -2.65
N PRO A 263 0.19 -27.52 -2.59
CA PRO A 263 0.94 -27.10 -1.40
C PRO A 263 0.67 -25.62 -1.06
N PRO A 264 0.74 -25.23 0.23
CA PRO A 264 0.25 -23.93 0.72
C PRO A 264 1.12 -22.71 0.32
N GLU A 265 2.14 -22.91 -0.51
CA GLU A 265 3.09 -21.86 -0.90
C GLU A 265 2.58 -20.97 -2.06
N ASN A 266 1.47 -21.34 -2.73
CA ASN A 266 0.99 -20.63 -3.94
C ASN A 266 -0.52 -20.34 -3.95
N LEU A 267 -1.22 -20.49 -2.83
CA LEU A 267 -2.66 -20.24 -2.77
C LEU A 267 -2.98 -18.76 -3.05
N PHE A 268 -2.13 -17.85 -2.59
CA PHE A 268 -2.26 -16.41 -2.84
C PHE A 268 -2.09 -16.06 -4.32
N LEU A 269 -1.07 -16.61 -4.99
CA LEU A 269 -0.84 -16.41 -6.42
C LEU A 269 -1.93 -17.05 -7.27
N THR A 270 -2.40 -18.23 -6.88
CA THR A 270 -3.46 -18.95 -7.61
C THR A 270 -4.78 -18.20 -7.48
N LEU A 271 -5.13 -17.73 -6.29
CA LEU A 271 -6.31 -16.87 -6.09
C LEU A 271 -6.14 -15.54 -6.82
N PHE A 272 -4.96 -14.93 -6.80
CA PHE A 272 -4.66 -13.70 -7.55
C PHE A 272 -4.85 -13.90 -9.06
N PHE A 273 -4.28 -14.96 -9.64
CA PHE A 273 -4.45 -15.27 -11.07
C PHE A 273 -5.88 -15.69 -11.40
N CYS A 274 -6.56 -16.45 -10.56
CA CYS A 274 -7.97 -16.80 -10.76
C CYS A 274 -8.87 -15.57 -10.67
N MET A 275 -8.61 -14.65 -9.73
CA MET A 275 -9.35 -13.40 -9.60
C MET A 275 -9.05 -12.47 -10.77
N LEU A 276 -7.80 -12.30 -11.15
CA LEU A 276 -7.40 -11.55 -12.33
C LEU A 276 -8.04 -12.14 -13.60
N PHE A 277 -8.09 -13.46 -13.73
CA PHE A 277 -8.72 -14.17 -14.85
C PHE A 277 -10.24 -14.00 -14.86
N LEU A 278 -10.92 -14.18 -13.73
CA LEU A 278 -12.36 -13.94 -13.60
C LEU A 278 -12.72 -12.48 -13.88
N ILE A 279 -11.83 -11.57 -13.51
CA ILE A 279 -11.99 -10.13 -13.73
C ILE A 279 -11.71 -9.76 -15.17
N LEU A 280 -10.70 -10.36 -15.80
CA LEU A 280 -10.47 -10.23 -17.22
C LEU A 280 -11.66 -10.78 -18.02
N ILE A 281 -12.26 -11.90 -17.62
CA ILE A 281 -13.48 -12.45 -18.23
C ILE A 281 -14.66 -11.50 -18.04
N LYS A 282 -14.94 -11.07 -16.81
CA LYS A 282 -16.12 -10.25 -16.50
C LYS A 282 -16.02 -8.83 -17.10
N LEU A 283 -14.81 -8.29 -17.22
CA LEU A 283 -14.57 -6.95 -17.76
C LEU A 283 -14.25 -6.94 -19.27
N SER A 284 -13.99 -8.08 -19.90
CA SER A 284 -13.88 -8.19 -21.38
C SER A 284 -15.24 -8.35 -22.05
N GLY A 285 -16.32 -8.52 -21.28
CA GLY A 285 -17.67 -8.71 -21.83
C GLY A 285 -17.87 -10.06 -22.53
N ILE A 286 -16.89 -10.97 -22.44
CA ILE A 286 -16.96 -12.31 -23.01
C ILE A 286 -17.93 -13.14 -22.16
N ARG A 287 -19.01 -13.62 -22.76
CA ARG A 287 -19.93 -14.54 -22.07
C ARG A 287 -19.22 -15.88 -21.91
N LEU A 288 -19.26 -16.43 -20.68
CA LEU A 288 -18.69 -17.74 -20.36
C LEU A 288 -19.24 -18.89 -21.24
N THR A 289 -20.36 -18.65 -21.94
CA THR A 289 -21.00 -19.59 -22.87
C THR A 289 -20.22 -19.80 -24.17
N ASP A 290 -19.31 -18.90 -24.54
CA ASP A 290 -18.54 -19.01 -25.80
C ASP A 290 -17.36 -19.99 -25.70
N TRP A 291 -17.12 -20.54 -24.51
CA TRP A 291 -16.02 -21.50 -24.23
C TRP A 291 -16.51 -22.94 -24.01
N VAL A 292 -17.83 -23.20 -24.05
CA VAL A 292 -18.39 -24.56 -23.91
C VAL A 292 -18.48 -25.29 -25.26
N VAL A 293 -18.03 -24.67 -26.35
CA VAL A 293 -17.95 -25.31 -27.68
C VAL A 293 -16.53 -25.18 -28.23
N ALA A 294 -15.63 -26.01 -27.71
CA ALA A 294 -14.39 -26.43 -28.37
C ALA A 294 -13.94 -27.78 -27.82
#